data_AF-A0A7C7BX86-F1
#
_entry.id   AF-A0A7C7BX86-F1
#
_cell.length_a   1.000
_cell.length_b   1.000
_cell.length_c   1.000
_cell.angle_alpha   90.00
_cell.angle_beta   90.00
_cell.angle_gamma   90.00
#
_symmetry.space_group_name_H-M   'P 1'
#
loop_
_entity.id
_entity.type
_entity.pdbx_description
1 polymer ?
#
loop_
_entity_poly.entity_id
_entity_poly.type
_entity_poly.pdbx_seq_one_letter_code
_entity_poly.pdbx_strand_id
1 'polypeptide(L)' 'RHDLTVFIFSGTSVVHFKDRTVAMAPGDLVEIPRGVWHWAENLGQDPTHAYAIFSPPFDGKDRRLQEHP' A
#
# COMPACT_ATOMS: atom_id res chain seq x y z
N ARG A 1 -7.08 -9.08 -10.20
CA ARG A 1 -7.29 -8.99 -8.74
C ARG A 1 -6.17 -9.75 -8.06
N HIS A 2 -5.21 -9.01 -7.53
CA HIS A 2 -3.99 -9.53 -6.96
C HIS A 2 -3.97 -9.26 -5.46
N ASP A 3 -3.31 -10.16 -4.74
CA ASP A 3 -2.82 -9.83 -3.40
C ASP A 3 -1.59 -8.92 -3.58
N LEU A 4 -1.36 -8.01 -2.63
CA LEU A 4 -0.25 -7.08 -2.64
C LEU A 4 0.54 -7.21 -1.34
N THR A 5 1.85 -7.38 -1.45
CA THR A 5 2.78 -7.27 -0.34
C THR A 5 3.56 -5.97 -0.50
N VAL A 6 3.57 -5.13 0.54
CA VAL A 6 4.33 -3.87 0.58
C VAL A 6 5.43 -3.99 1.62
N PHE A 7 6.67 -3.72 1.20
CA PHE A 7 7.84 -3.66 2.09
C PHE A 7 8.49 -2.28 2.00
N ILE A 8 8.73 -1.63 3.14
CA ILE A 8 9.40 -0.32 3.19
C ILE A 8 10.89 -0.52 3.41
N PHE A 9 11.73 0.12 2.59
CA PHE A 9 13.18 0.10 2.78
C PHE A 9 13.79 1.47 3.09
N SER A 10 13.04 2.56 2.90
CA SER A 10 13.39 3.90 3.42
C SER A 10 12.17 4.80 3.57
N GLY A 11 12.23 5.78 4.46
CA GLY A 11 11.13 6.72 4.74
C GLY A 11 10.07 6.13 5.68
N THR A 12 8.97 6.85 5.86
CA THR A 12 7.85 6.46 6.73
C THR A 12 6.51 6.71 6.05
N SER A 13 5.61 5.73 6.16
CA SER A 13 4.29 5.79 5.53
C SER A 13 3.21 5.27 6.44
N VAL A 14 1.97 5.69 6.19
CA VAL A 14 0.78 5.01 6.70
C VAL A 14 0.02 4.37 5.56
N VAL A 15 -0.29 3.09 5.71
CA VAL A 15 -1.25 2.39 4.85
C VAL A 15 -2.64 2.52 5.46
N HIS A 16 -3.53 3.16 4.72
CA HIS A 16 -4.91 3.37 5.09
C HIS A 16 -5.77 2.25 4.53
N PHE A 17 -6.55 1.62 5.38
CA PHE A 17 -7.62 0.69 5.04
C PHE A 17 -8.98 1.32 5.36
N LYS A 18 -10.07 0.63 5.06
CA LYS A 18 -11.43 1.12 5.33
C LYS A 18 -11.67 1.45 6.81
N ASP A 19 -11.14 0.61 7.71
CA ASP A 19 -11.48 0.59 9.14
C ASP A 19 -10.28 0.83 10.06
N ARG A 20 -9.06 0.88 9.50
CA ARG A 20 -7.83 1.04 10.26
C ARG A 20 -6.72 1.66 9.43
N THR A 21 -5.69 2.10 10.14
CA THR A 21 -4.42 2.53 9.56
C THR A 21 -3.28 1.67 10.11
N VAL A 22 -2.23 1.52 9.32
CA VAL A 22 -1.01 0.80 9.70
C VAL A 22 0.17 1.73 9.44
N ALA A 23 0.87 2.12 10.51
CA ALA A 23 2.13 2.85 10.39
C ALA A 23 3.25 1.89 9.95
N MET A 24 4.09 2.35 9.03
CA MET A 24 5.15 1.57 8.40
C MET A 24 6.47 2.35 8.45
N ALA A 25 7.53 1.68 8.88
CA ALA A 25 8.91 2.16 8.91
C ALA A 25 9.84 1.22 8.12
N PRO A 26 11.12 1.59 7.88
CA PRO A 26 12.04 0.74 7.15
C PRO A 26 12.21 -0.64 7.81
N GLY A 27 12.03 -1.70 7.02
CA GLY A 27 12.02 -3.09 7.49
C GLY A 27 10.61 -3.67 7.68
N ASP A 28 9.57 -2.83 7.75
CA ASP A 28 8.21 -3.30 7.92
C ASP A 28 7.61 -3.85 6.62
N LEU A 29 6.71 -4.81 6.79
CA LEU A 29 5.95 -5.45 5.72
C LEU A 29 4.47 -5.47 6.06
N VAL A 30 3.62 -5.21 5.07
CA VAL A 30 2.18 -5.41 5.16
C VAL A 30 1.66 -6.21 3.99
N GLU A 31 0.77 -7.16 4.28
CA GLU A 31 0.01 -7.89 3.28
C GLU A 31 -1.37 -7.27 3.11
N ILE A 32 -1.78 -7.14 1.86
CA ILE A 32 -3.04 -6.54 1.45
C ILE A 32 -3.76 -7.56 0.56
N PRO A 33 -4.74 -8.29 1.12
CA PRO A 33 -5.51 -9.26 0.34
C PRO A 33 -6.27 -8.62 -0.82
N ARG A 34 -6.43 -9.39 -1.91
CA ARG A 34 -7.14 -8.95 -3.11
C ARG A 34 -8.53 -8.39 -2.80
N GLY A 35 -8.84 -7.26 -3.41
CA GLY A 35 -10.14 -6.61 -3.25
C GLY A 35 -10.31 -5.79 -1.97
N VAL A 36 -9.31 -5.74 -1.10
CA VAL A 36 -9.26 -4.81 0.03
C VAL A 36 -8.89 -3.41 -0.47
N TRP A 37 -9.73 -2.43 -0.15
CA TRP A 37 -9.45 -1.02 -0.44
C TRP A 37 -8.33 -0.51 0.45
N HIS A 38 -7.36 0.15 -0.17
CA HIS A 38 -6.22 0.71 0.52
C HIS A 38 -5.60 1.86 -0.27
N TRP A 39 -4.87 2.72 0.42
CA TRP A 39 -3.95 3.69 -0.17
C TRP A 39 -2.80 3.97 0.81
N ALA A 40 -1.68 4.50 0.30
CA ALA A 40 -0.51 4.80 1.11
C ALA A 40 -0.27 6.31 1.15
N GLU A 41 -0.01 6.82 2.35
CA GLU A 41 0.36 8.21 2.61
C GLU A 41 1.84 8.29 3.00
N ASN A 42 2.60 9.21 2.39
CA ASN A 42 3.94 9.52 2.89
C ASN A 42 3.84 10.47 4.08
N LEU A 43 4.39 10.10 5.24
CA LEU A 43 4.37 10.94 6.44
C LEU A 43 5.66 11.72 6.68
N GLY A 44 6.75 11.32 6.02
CA GLY A 44 8.05 11.97 6.15
C GLY A 44 8.20 13.20 5.25
N GLN A 45 9.19 14.04 5.58
CA GLN A 45 9.70 15.05 4.64
C GLN A 45 10.45 14.39 3.46
N ASP A 46 11.07 13.24 3.73
CA ASP A 46 11.75 12.44 2.72
C ASP A 46 10.77 11.49 2.02
N PRO A 47 11.03 11.12 0.75
CA PRO A 47 10.25 10.11 0.06
C PRO A 47 10.27 8.75 0.77
N THR A 48 9.11 8.11 0.84
CA THR A 48 9.03 6.68 1.15
C THR A 48 9.38 5.86 -0.09
N HIS A 49 10.33 4.93 0.04
CA HIS A 49 10.60 3.94 -0.99
C HIS A 49 10.15 2.56 -0.52
N ALA A 50 9.39 1.89 -1.39
CA ALA A 50 8.74 0.63 -1.10
C ALA A 50 8.79 -0.32 -2.29
N TYR A 51 8.85 -1.62 -2.01
CA TYR A 51 8.49 -2.64 -3.00
C TYR A 51 7.00 -2.93 -2.90
N ALA A 52 6.30 -2.85 -4.04
CA ALA A 52 4.92 -3.29 -4.20
C ALA A 52 4.90 -4.57 -5.03
N ILE A 53 4.72 -5.71 -4.37
CA ILE A 53 4.82 -7.04 -4.98
C ILE A 53 3.40 -7.59 -5.16
N PHE A 54 2.99 -7.75 -6.42
CA PHE A 54 1.67 -8.25 -6.77
C PHE A 54 1.70 -9.75 -7.05
N SER A 55 0.74 -10.49 -6.49
CA SER A 55 0.55 -11.93 -6.73
C SER A 55 -0.91 -12.23 -7.10
N PRO A 56 -1.20 -12.77 -8.31
CA PRO A 56 -0.30 -12.98 -9.45
C PRO A 56 0.28 -11.66 -10.03
N PRO A 57 1.14 -11.71 -11.09
CA PRO A 57 1.68 -10.50 -11.71
C PRO A 57 0.60 -9.50 -12.10
N PHE A 58 0.85 -8.23 -11.81
CA PHE A 58 -0.11 -7.14 -11.99
C PHE A 58 -0.55 -6.99 -13.46
N ASP A 59 -1.86 -7.02 -13.70
CA ASP A 59 -2.47 -6.94 -15.03
C ASP A 59 -3.07 -5.56 -15.37
N GLY A 60 -2.90 -4.56 -14.49
CA GLY A 60 -3.44 -3.21 -14.67
C GLY A 60 -4.90 -3.01 -14.25
N LYS A 61 -5.65 -4.07 -13.90
CA LYS A 61 -7.11 -4.00 -13.68
C LYS A 61 -7.54 -3.82 -12.24
N ASP A 62 -6.61 -3.69 -11.30
CA ASP A 62 -6.97 -3.55 -9.87
C ASP A 62 -7.28 -2.10 -9.45
N ARG A 63 -6.94 -1.12 -10.29
CA ARG A 63 -7.23 0.28 -10.00
C ARG A 63 -8.73 0.51 -10.09
N ARG A 64 -9.32 0.94 -8.98
CA ARG A 64 -10.67 1.46 -8.94
C ARG A 64 -10.58 2.91 -8.50
N LEU A 65 -11.12 3.79 -9.32
CA LEU A 65 -11.30 5.17 -8.92
C LEU A 65 -12.49 5.20 -7.98
N GLN A 66 -12.29 5.71 -6.77
CA GLN A 66 -13.37 6.09 -5.90
C GLN A 66 -13.43 7.62 -5.93
N GLU A 67 -14.53 8.15 -6.47
CA GLU A 67 -14.81 9.58 -6.35
C GLU A 67 -15.25 9.85 -4.91
N HIS A 68 -14.60 10.82 -4.27
CA HIS A 68 -15.10 11.40 -3.03
C HIS A 68 -16.06 12.55 -3.40
N PRO A 69 -17.25 12.67 -2.76
CA PRO A 69 -18.10 13.84 -2.91
C PRO A 69 -17.43 15.11 -2.36
#